data_AF-A0A853B2V3-F1
#
_entry.id   AF-A0A853B2V3-F1
#
_cell.length_a   1.000
_cell.length_b   1.000
_cell.length_c   1.000
_cell.angle_alpha   90.00
_cell.angle_beta   90.00
_cell.angle_gamma   90.00
#
_symmetry.space_group_name_H-M   'P 1'
#
loop_
_entity.id
_entity.type
_entity.pdbx_description
1 polymer ?
#
loop_
_entity_poly.entity_id
_entity_poly.type
_entity_poly.pdbx_seq_one_letter_code
_entity_poly.pdbx_strand_id
1 'polypeptide(L)'
;MSSAMVGYGWEWEALLRTWQQLDVPEGWRAEITEGGVTMTPPPGNGHNKIANRIDRALHRTVPDDWAVLQELGIAIRGLSRL
;
A
#
# COMPACT_ATOMS: atom_id res chain seq x y z
N MET A 1 15.46 15.98 26.20
CA MET A 1 14.88 14.82 25.50
C MET A 1 15.61 14.67 24.18
N SER A 2 16.63 13.82 24.13
CA SER A 2 17.44 13.61 22.92
C SER A 2 16.72 12.61 22.03
N SER A 3 16.26 13.04 20.85
CA SER A 3 15.77 12.15 19.81
C SER A 3 16.97 11.40 19.25
N ALA A 4 17.10 10.13 19.63
CA ALA A 4 18.07 9.25 19.00
C ALA A 4 17.58 8.99 17.57
N MET A 5 18.44 9.29 16.59
CA MET A 5 18.33 8.78 15.23
C MET A 5 18.28 7.25 15.32
N VAL A 6 17.09 6.66 15.27
CA VAL A 6 16.94 5.21 15.16
C VAL A 6 17.45 4.84 13.76
N GLY A 7 18.40 3.91 13.69
CA GLY A 7 19.05 3.51 12.44
C GLY A 7 18.08 2.81 11.49
N TYR A 8 17.38 3.59 10.65
CA TYR A 8 16.35 3.10 9.73
C TYR A 8 16.84 2.13 8.65
N GLY A 9 18.14 2.11 8.34
CA GLY A 9 18.69 1.26 7.27
C GLY A 9 18.52 -0.23 7.55
N TRP A 10 18.83 -0.69 8.76
CA TRP A 10 18.71 -2.10 9.13
C TRP A 10 17.26 -2.54 9.34
N GLU A 11 16.39 -1.63 9.79
CA GLU A 11 14.95 -1.92 9.94
C GLU A 11 14.24 -2.04 8.59
N TRP A 12 14.52 -1.15 7.63
CA TRP A 12 13.94 -1.27 6.29
C TRP A 12 14.35 -2.57 5.61
N GLU A 13 15.63 -2.94 5.68
CA GLU A 13 16.07 -4.21 5.12
C GLU A 13 15.40 -5.42 5.78
N ALA A 14 15.17 -5.38 7.10
CA ALA A 14 14.47 -6.43 7.81
C ALA A 14 12.99 -6.52 7.41
N LEU A 15 12.30 -5.38 7.26
CA LEU A 15 10.91 -5.32 6.78
C LEU A 15 10.80 -5.82 5.34
N LEU A 16 11.70 -5.40 4.46
CA LEU A 16 11.73 -5.83 3.07
C LEU A 16 11.99 -7.34 2.95
N ARG A 17 12.97 -7.87 3.70
CA ARG A 17 13.22 -9.32 3.74
C ARG A 17 12.01 -10.09 4.25
N THR A 18 11.38 -9.62 5.31
CA THR A 18 10.15 -10.23 5.84
C THR A 18 9.06 -10.26 4.78
N TRP A 19 8.78 -9.11 4.14
CA TRP A 19 7.78 -9.00 3.09
C TRP A 19 8.07 -9.91 1.89
N GLN A 20 9.33 -10.01 1.45
CA GLN A 20 9.74 -10.88 0.34
C GLN A 20 9.63 -12.38 0.64
N GLN A 21 9.69 -12.76 1.91
CA GLN A 21 9.64 -14.16 2.35
C GLN A 21 8.23 -14.63 2.73
N LEU A 22 7.23 -13.73 2.71
CA LEU A 22 5.86 -14.11 3.00
C LEU A 22 5.29 -15.03 1.91
N ASP A 23 4.70 -16.13 2.36
CA ASP A 23 3.76 -16.90 1.55
C ASP A 23 2.40 -16.18 1.60
N VAL A 24 2.13 -15.36 0.58
CA VAL A 24 0.90 -14.55 0.52
C VAL A 24 -0.22 -15.39 -0.07
N PRO A 25 -1.32 -15.64 0.66
CA PRO A 25 -2.43 -16.41 0.13
C PRO A 25 -3.03 -15.73 -1.11
N GLU A 26 -3.64 -16.53 -1.98
CA GLU A 26 -4.25 -16.01 -3.21
C GLU A 26 -5.26 -14.88 -2.92
N GLY A 27 -5.12 -13.78 -3.66
CA GLY A 27 -5.97 -12.59 -3.52
C GLY A 27 -5.70 -11.74 -2.28
N TRP A 28 -4.82 -12.15 -1.38
CA TRP A 28 -4.35 -11.31 -0.29
C TRP A 28 -3.28 -10.34 -0.78
N ARG A 29 -3.17 -9.22 -0.07
CA ARG A 29 -2.15 -8.20 -0.31
C ARG A 29 -1.26 -8.07 0.91
N ALA A 30 0.05 -8.12 0.70
CA ALA A 30 1.04 -7.75 1.71
C ALA A 30 1.61 -6.37 1.40
N GLU A 31 1.65 -5.47 2.38
CA GLU A 31 2.17 -4.10 2.25
C GLU A 31 3.16 -3.80 3.36
N ILE A 32 4.23 -3.07 3.04
CA ILE A 32 5.10 -2.46 4.06
C ILE A 32 4.54 -1.07 4.37
N THR A 33 4.19 -0.85 5.63
CA THR A 33 3.58 0.38 6.15
C THR A 33 4.42 0.92 7.31
N GLU A 34 4.06 2.08 7.87
CA GLU A 34 4.67 2.59 9.11
C GLU A 34 4.57 1.59 10.27
N GLY A 35 3.47 0.83 10.35
CA GLY A 35 3.28 -0.22 11.35
C GLY A 35 4.00 -1.53 11.06
N GLY A 36 4.83 -1.60 10.01
CA GLY A 36 5.48 -2.81 9.54
C GLY A 36 4.72 -3.50 8.41
N VAL A 37 4.91 -4.83 8.28
CA VAL A 37 4.27 -5.62 7.23
C VAL A 37 2.82 -5.95 7.60
N THR A 38 1.87 -5.52 6.78
CA THR A 38 0.44 -5.74 6.97
C THR A 38 -0.11 -6.66 5.88
N MET A 39 -0.91 -7.65 6.26
CA MET A 39 -1.64 -8.53 5.35
C MET A 39 -3.12 -8.14 5.31
N THR A 40 -3.62 -7.86 4.11
CA THR A 40 -5.01 -7.48 3.86
C THR A 40 -5.70 -8.57 3.05
N PRO A 41 -6.86 -9.08 3.49
CA PRO A 41 -7.62 -10.07 2.72
C PRO A 41 -8.22 -9.44 1.45
N PRO A 42 -8.64 -10.27 0.47
CA PRO A 42 -9.38 -9.78 -0.68
C PRO A 42 -10.61 -8.98 -0.24
N PRO A 43 -10.94 -7.89 -0.94
CA PRO A 43 -12.09 -7.07 -0.58
C PRO A 43 -13.41 -7.83 -0.77
N GLY A 44 -14.31 -7.69 0.21
CA GLY A 44 -15.65 -8.24 0.11
C GLY A 44 -16.56 -7.48 -0.87
N ASN A 45 -17.70 -8.08 -1.23
CA ASN A 45 -18.67 -7.53 -2.18
C ASN A 45 -19.11 -6.08 -1.89
N GLY A 46 -19.30 -5.73 -0.61
CA GLY A 46 -19.69 -4.38 -0.20
C GLY A 46 -18.61 -3.34 -0.55
N HIS A 47 -17.35 -3.68 -0.27
CA HIS A 47 -16.20 -2.83 -0.62
C HIS A 47 -16.13 -2.65 -2.14
N ASN A 48 -16.24 -3.73 -2.92
CA ASN A 48 -16.15 -3.66 -4.38
C ASN A 48 -17.30 -2.87 -5.03
N LYS A 49 -18.51 -2.91 -4.46
CA LYS A 49 -19.62 -2.06 -4.92
C LYS A 49 -19.34 -0.57 -4.70
N ILE A 50 -18.74 -0.21 -3.57
CA ILE A 50 -18.36 1.17 -3.27
C ILE A 50 -17.23 1.60 -4.21
N ALA A 51 -16.19 0.76 -4.35
CA ALA A 51 -15.07 1.00 -5.26
C ALA A 51 -15.55 1.24 -6.70
N ASN A 52 -16.49 0.43 -7.21
CA ASN A 52 -17.07 0.61 -8.53
C ASN A 52 -17.85 1.93 -8.66
N ARG A 53 -18.58 2.35 -7.62
CA ARG A 53 -19.30 3.63 -7.64
C ARG A 53 -18.33 4.80 -7.74
N ILE A 54 -17.20 4.74 -7.03
CA ILE A 54 -16.15 5.76 -7.06
C ILE A 54 -15.47 5.76 -8.43
N ASP A 55 -15.07 4.59 -8.92
CA ASP A 55 -14.44 4.40 -10.23
C ASP A 55 -15.26 5.02 -11.35
N ARG A 56 -16.57 4.74 -11.39
CA ARG A 56 -17.51 5.34 -12.35
C ARG A 56 -17.64 6.85 -12.23
N ALA A 57 -17.46 7.40 -11.04
CA ALA A 57 -17.52 8.84 -10.83
C ALA A 57 -16.24 9.51 -11.34
N LEU A 58 -15.07 8.92 -11.05
CA LEU A 58 -13.77 9.44 -11.50
C LEU A 58 -13.65 9.40 -13.03
N HIS A 59 -14.04 8.30 -13.66
CA HIS A 59 -13.99 8.16 -15.11
C HIS A 59 -14.87 9.15 -15.89
N ARG A 60 -15.81 9.84 -15.22
CA ARG A 60 -16.61 10.91 -15.86
C ARG A 60 -15.87 12.25 -15.94
N THR A 61 -14.80 12.43 -15.17
CA THR A 61 -14.17 13.73 -14.97
C THR A 61 -12.65 13.71 -15.14
N VAL A 62 -12.04 12.52 -15.16
CA VAL A 62 -10.59 12.36 -15.28
C VAL A 62 -10.13 12.80 -16.68
N PRO A 63 -9.02 13.56 -16.81
CA PRO A 63 -8.43 13.89 -18.11
C PRO A 63 -7.98 12.66 -18.90
N ASP A 64 -7.93 12.78 -20.23
CA ASP A 64 -7.55 11.68 -21.14
C ASP A 64 -6.11 11.19 -20.94
N ASP A 65 -5.23 12.04 -20.39
CA ASP A 65 -3.83 11.70 -20.11
C ASP A 65 -3.63 11.02 -18.74
N TRP A 66 -4.71 10.80 -17.99
CA TRP A 66 -4.68 10.21 -16.64
C TRP A 66 -5.36 8.85 -16.63
N ALA A 67 -4.90 7.97 -15.74
CA ALA A 67 -5.49 6.65 -15.54
C ALA A 67 -5.99 6.49 -14.09
N VAL A 68 -7.18 5.90 -13.94
CA VAL A 68 -7.70 5.45 -12.65
C VAL A 68 -7.29 4.00 -12.47
N LEU A 69 -6.36 3.75 -11.54
CA LEU A 69 -5.84 2.41 -11.25
C LEU A 69 -6.29 1.98 -9.87
N GLN A 70 -6.83 0.77 -9.77
CA GLN A 70 -7.12 0.13 -8.49
C GLN A 70 -6.05 -0.92 -8.20
N GLU A 71 -5.73 -1.09 -6.91
CA GLU A 71 -4.83 -2.15 -6.42
C GLU A 71 -3.36 -2.07 -6.92
N LEU A 72 -2.95 -0.95 -7.50
CA LEU A 72 -1.57 -0.72 -7.90
C LEU A 72 -0.64 -0.66 -6.66
N GLY A 73 0.38 -1.50 -6.64
CA GLY A 73 1.47 -1.40 -5.67
C GLY A 73 2.29 -0.12 -5.91
N ILE A 74 2.45 0.70 -4.87
CA ILE A 74 3.25 1.93 -4.93
C ILE A 74 4.40 1.89 -3.94
N ALA A 75 5.53 2.48 -4.31
CA ALA A 75 6.67 2.68 -3.44
C ALA A 75 6.92 4.19 -3.28
N ILE A 76 6.69 4.72 -2.09
CA ILE A 76 6.97 6.13 -1.79
C ILE A 76 8.38 6.24 -1.23
N ARG A 77 9.33 6.71 -2.04
CA ARG A 77 10.71 6.96 -1.59
C ARG A 77 10.79 8.35 -0.96
N GLY A 78 11.32 8.44 0.27
CA GLY A 78 11.66 9.73 0.91
C GLY A 78 10.74 10.23 2.04
N LEU A 79 9.81 9.44 2.54
CA LEU A 79 9.00 9.79 3.73
C LEU A 79 9.81 9.61 5.02
N SER A 80 10.77 10.50 5.26
CA SER A 80 11.43 10.69 6.57
C SER A 80 10.68 11.68 7.47
N ARG A 81 9.44 12.05 7.13
CA ARG A 81 8.63 13.02 7.88
C ARG A 81 7.15 12.78 7.66
N LEU A 82 6.54 11.97 8.53
CA LEU A 82 5.29 12.29 9.20
C LEU A 82 5.46 11.87 10.67
#